data_AF-A0A2M6XC24-F1
#
_entry.id   AF-A0A2M6XC24-F1
#
_cell.length_a   1.000
_cell.length_b   1.000
_cell.length_c   1.000
_cell.angle_alpha   90.00
_cell.angle_beta   90.00
_cell.angle_gamma   90.00
#
_symmetry.space_group_name_H-M   'P 1'
#
loop_
_entity.id
_entity.type
_entity.pdbx_description
1 polymer ?
#
loop_
_entity_poly.entity_id
_entity_poly.type
_entity_poly.pdbx_seq_one_letter_code
_entity_poly.pdbx_strand_id
1 'polypeptide(L)'
;MGKKIIKPLLVGILILWVFYLVLPAPVELPPLPQSLKSTEPGDTVQILGISAYYTNLSRQEVINFYQSHYSRSSLFNLPLITYRLNHPPEYFRELIRATQQVTYFEEIIHPLRESLFVSGFEWGNDPFTSPEKRVKNKLIINGREYKTKVTLIERNSNPIIRLIVTGGIVCLSWWLIKEAKDMLRK
;
A
#
# COMPACT_ATOMS: atom_id res chain seq x y z
N MET A 1 27.20 -21.43 26.80
CA MET A 1 27.59 -20.97 25.45
C MET A 1 26.54 -20.06 24.77
N GLY A 2 25.22 -20.32 24.89
CA GLY A 2 24.18 -19.58 24.16
C GLY A 2 24.05 -18.06 24.39
N LYS A 3 24.29 -17.54 25.60
CA LYS A 3 24.15 -16.09 25.88
C LYS A 3 25.14 -15.18 25.13
N LYS A 4 26.30 -15.70 24.71
CA LYS A 4 27.31 -14.93 23.97
C LYS A 4 26.94 -14.72 22.50
N ILE A 5 26.08 -15.57 21.93
CA ILE A 5 25.69 -15.55 20.51
C ILE A 5 24.37 -14.77 20.29
N ILE A 6 23.47 -14.77 21.27
CA ILE A 6 22.16 -14.10 21.15
C ILE A 6 22.29 -12.58 20.96
N LYS A 7 23.18 -11.94 21.72
CA LYS A 7 23.38 -10.48 21.64
C LYS A 7 23.85 -10.02 20.25
N PRO A 8 24.94 -10.56 19.67
CA PRO A 8 25.37 -10.14 18.33
C PRO A 8 24.34 -10.48 17.26
N LEU A 9 23.61 -11.60 17.39
CA LEU A 9 22.51 -11.93 16.47
C LEU A 9 21.41 -10.87 16.48
N LEU A 10 20.92 -10.46 17.66
CA LEU A 10 19.90 -9.42 17.78
C LEU A 10 20.37 -8.07 17.22
N VAL A 11 21.64 -7.71 17.45
CA VAL A 11 22.23 -6.50 16.87
C VAL A 11 22.27 -6.60 15.34
N GLY A 12 22.66 -7.76 14.79
CA GLY A 12 22.65 -8.01 13.35
C GLY A 12 21.25 -7.85 12.74
N ILE A 13 20.22 -8.43 13.38
CA ILE A 13 18.82 -8.29 12.96
C ILE A 13 18.38 -6.82 12.99
N LEU A 14 18.74 -6.08 14.05
CA LEU A 14 18.40 -4.67 14.16
C LEU A 14 19.08 -3.83 13.07
N ILE A 15 20.34 -4.11 12.72
CA ILE A 15 21.04 -3.44 11.63
C ILE A 15 20.34 -3.69 10.29
N LEU A 16 19.98 -4.95 9.99
CA LEU A 16 19.24 -5.28 8.77
C LEU A 16 17.86 -4.61 8.74
N TRP A 17 17.19 -4.54 9.89
CA TRP A 17 15.90 -3.87 10.02
C TRP A 17 16.00 -2.36 9.78
N VAL A 18 16.98 -1.70 10.38
CA VAL A 18 17.26 -0.27 10.14
C VAL A 18 17.60 -0.02 8.68
N PHE A 19 18.45 -0.87 8.08
CA PHE A 19 18.76 -0.79 6.65
C PHE A 19 17.49 -0.86 5.80
N TYR A 20 16.59 -1.81 6.09
CA TYR A 20 15.29 -1.93 5.41
C TYR A 20 14.45 -0.65 5.51
N LEU A 21 14.35 -0.03 6.69
CA LEU A 21 13.51 1.15 6.90
C LEU A 21 14.01 2.40 6.17
N VAL A 22 15.32 2.54 6.03
CA VAL A 22 15.98 3.70 5.42
C VAL A 22 16.06 3.59 3.90
N LEU A 23 15.80 2.41 3.32
CA LEU A 23 15.69 2.27 1.87
C LEU A 23 14.66 3.27 1.31
N PRO A 24 14.98 3.92 0.18
CA PRO A 24 14.06 4.89 -0.42
C PRO A 24 12.77 4.20 -0.86
N ALA A 25 11.66 4.95 -0.77
CA ALA A 25 10.40 4.54 -1.37
C ALA A 25 10.53 4.53 -2.91
N PRO A 26 9.70 3.77 -3.64
CA PRO A 26 9.60 3.92 -5.08
C PRO A 26 9.22 5.36 -5.44
N VAL A 27 9.95 5.95 -6.39
CA VAL A 27 9.84 7.38 -6.73
C VAL A 27 8.61 7.64 -7.60
N GLU A 28 8.28 6.74 -8.51
CA GLU A 28 7.09 6.81 -9.35
C GLU A 28 6.53 5.41 -9.63
N LEU A 29 5.21 5.27 -9.53
CA LEU A 29 4.52 4.07 -9.97
C LEU A 29 4.39 4.05 -11.49
N PRO A 30 4.69 2.91 -12.15
CA PRO A 30 4.48 2.79 -13.57
C PRO A 30 2.97 2.86 -13.90
N PRO A 31 2.61 3.50 -15.03
CA PRO A 31 1.22 3.50 -15.48
C PRO A 31 0.78 2.08 -15.85
N LEU A 32 -0.51 1.77 -15.65
CA LEU A 32 -1.07 0.49 -16.08
C LEU A 32 -0.90 0.31 -17.60
N PRO A 33 -0.55 -0.89 -18.08
CA PRO A 33 -0.46 -1.15 -19.51
C PRO A 33 -1.83 -0.98 -20.18
N GLN A 34 -1.84 -0.44 -21.39
CA GLN A 34 -3.06 -0.22 -22.19
C GLN A 34 -4.17 0.59 -21.48
N SER A 35 -3.78 1.42 -20.50
CA SER A 35 -4.69 2.26 -19.74
C SER A 35 -4.67 3.71 -20.22
N LEU A 36 -5.71 4.46 -19.87
CA LEU A 36 -5.78 5.91 -20.04
C LEU A 36 -5.72 6.57 -18.67
N LYS A 37 -4.74 7.45 -18.44
CA LYS A 37 -4.64 8.20 -17.19
C LYS A 37 -5.81 9.17 -17.06
N SER A 38 -6.47 9.16 -15.90
CA SER A 38 -7.56 10.08 -15.57
C SER A 38 -7.04 11.50 -15.38
N THR A 39 -7.78 12.47 -15.91
CA THR A 39 -7.55 13.90 -15.69
C THR A 39 -8.66 14.54 -14.86
N GLU A 40 -9.56 13.74 -14.28
CA GLU A 40 -10.67 14.24 -13.48
C GLU A 40 -10.17 14.95 -12.21
N PRO A 41 -10.89 15.98 -11.72
CA PRO A 41 -10.58 16.60 -10.43
C PRO A 41 -10.60 15.55 -9.31
N GLY A 42 -9.53 15.53 -8.49
CA GLY A 42 -9.35 14.53 -7.43
C GLY A 42 -8.52 13.29 -7.81
N ASP A 43 -8.30 13.05 -9.11
CA ASP A 43 -7.46 11.94 -9.61
C ASP A 43 -6.09 12.41 -10.13
N THR A 44 -5.82 13.71 -10.03
CA THR A 44 -4.69 14.41 -10.64
C THR A 44 -3.76 15.02 -9.60
N VAL A 45 -2.70 15.71 -10.07
CA VAL A 45 -1.68 16.47 -9.31
C VAL A 45 -2.21 17.39 -8.20
N GLN A 46 -3.51 17.66 -8.16
CA GLN A 46 -4.18 18.37 -7.08
C GLN A 46 -4.05 17.65 -5.73
N ILE A 47 -4.00 16.31 -5.72
CA ILE A 47 -3.79 15.51 -4.51
C ILE A 47 -2.51 14.67 -4.68
N LEU A 48 -1.49 14.99 -3.88
CA LEU A 48 -0.20 14.32 -3.93
C LEU A 48 -0.34 12.82 -3.60
N GLY A 49 0.29 11.99 -4.44
CA GLY A 49 0.28 10.54 -4.28
C GLY A 49 -1.03 9.87 -4.71
N ILE A 50 -1.91 10.57 -5.43
CA ILE A 50 -3.10 9.95 -6.04
C ILE A 50 -2.95 9.95 -7.55
N SER A 51 -3.27 8.81 -8.16
CA SER A 51 -3.41 8.72 -9.61
C SER A 51 -4.50 7.73 -9.98
N ALA A 52 -5.27 8.02 -11.03
CA ALA A 52 -6.28 7.09 -11.53
C ALA A 52 -6.10 6.77 -13.01
N TYR A 53 -6.59 5.60 -13.41
CA TYR A 53 -6.45 5.03 -14.74
C TYR A 53 -7.73 4.32 -15.16
N TYR A 54 -8.19 4.56 -16.39
CA TYR A 54 -9.22 3.76 -17.03
C TYR A 54 -8.57 2.58 -17.76
N THR A 55 -9.05 1.37 -17.50
CA THR A 55 -8.47 0.14 -18.04
C THR A 55 -9.54 -0.92 -18.30
N ASN A 56 -9.16 -1.93 -19.09
CA ASN A 56 -9.95 -3.14 -19.31
C ASN A 56 -9.39 -4.36 -18.57
N LEU A 57 -8.33 -4.16 -17.79
CA LEU A 57 -7.74 -5.18 -16.93
C LEU A 57 -8.69 -5.55 -15.79
N SER A 58 -8.66 -6.81 -15.40
CA SER A 58 -9.33 -7.34 -14.22
C SER A 58 -8.64 -6.90 -12.94
N ARG A 59 -9.37 -6.95 -11.81
CA ARG A 59 -8.81 -6.78 -10.46
C ARG A 59 -7.49 -7.52 -10.24
N GLN A 60 -7.44 -8.80 -10.58
CA GLN A 60 -6.25 -9.62 -10.30
C GLN A 60 -5.05 -9.20 -11.15
N GLU A 61 -5.25 -8.81 -12.41
CA GLU A 61 -4.17 -8.31 -13.27
C GLU A 61 -3.61 -6.98 -12.76
N VAL A 62 -4.49 -6.06 -12.36
CA VAL A 62 -4.10 -4.75 -11.79
C VAL A 62 -3.29 -4.94 -10.51
N ILE A 63 -3.78 -5.76 -9.58
CA ILE A 63 -3.09 -6.00 -8.31
C ILE A 63 -1.76 -6.71 -8.52
N ASN A 64 -1.71 -7.74 -9.36
CA ASN A 64 -0.46 -8.45 -9.65
C ASN A 64 0.59 -7.54 -10.29
N PHE A 65 0.17 -6.67 -11.22
CA PHE A 65 1.04 -5.68 -11.83
C PHE A 65 1.67 -4.79 -10.76
N TYR A 66 0.87 -4.13 -9.93
CA TYR A 66 1.40 -3.25 -8.89
C TYR A 66 2.21 -3.99 -7.84
N GLN A 67 1.78 -5.17 -7.40
CA GLN A 67 2.53 -5.98 -6.44
C GLN A 67 3.91 -6.37 -6.97
N SER A 68 4.00 -6.75 -8.25
CA SER A 68 5.29 -7.10 -8.87
C SER A 68 6.27 -5.91 -8.88
N HIS A 69 5.76 -4.70 -9.13
CA HIS A 69 6.55 -3.47 -9.16
C HIS A 69 6.90 -2.95 -7.77
N TYR A 70 5.99 -3.09 -6.80
CA TYR A 70 6.17 -2.59 -5.44
C TYR A 70 7.03 -3.53 -4.59
N SER A 71 7.03 -4.84 -4.87
CA SER A 71 7.75 -5.86 -4.08
C SER A 71 9.28 -5.79 -4.12
N ARG A 72 9.85 -4.80 -4.80
CA ARG A 72 11.29 -4.61 -4.93
C ARG A 72 11.70 -3.17 -4.62
N SER A 73 12.90 -3.02 -4.03
CA SER A 73 13.45 -1.70 -3.73
C SER A 73 13.79 -0.95 -5.00
N SER A 74 13.52 0.36 -5.05
CA SER A 74 13.88 1.21 -6.19
C SER A 74 15.38 1.34 -6.43
N LEU A 75 16.20 1.32 -5.36
CA LEU A 75 17.64 1.59 -5.44
C LEU A 75 18.49 0.38 -5.87
N PHE A 76 18.19 -0.81 -5.34
CA PHE A 76 19.02 -2.02 -5.53
C PHE A 76 18.25 -3.21 -6.08
N ASN A 77 16.98 -3.03 -6.47
CA ASN A 77 16.09 -4.10 -6.95
C ASN A 77 16.02 -5.32 -5.98
N LEU A 78 16.25 -5.08 -4.68
CA LEU A 78 16.21 -6.11 -3.64
C LEU A 78 14.76 -6.48 -3.33
N PRO A 79 14.45 -7.76 -3.08
CA PRO A 79 13.12 -8.16 -2.64
C PRO A 79 12.78 -7.50 -1.30
N LEU A 80 11.59 -6.91 -1.21
CA LEU A 80 11.07 -6.30 0.00
C LEU A 80 10.03 -7.21 0.65
N ILE A 81 9.97 -7.17 1.99
CA ILE A 81 8.87 -7.76 2.74
C ILE A 81 7.60 -7.00 2.38
N THR A 82 6.74 -7.66 1.60
CA THR A 82 5.56 -7.06 0.96
C THR A 82 4.36 -7.94 1.21
N TYR A 83 3.29 -7.34 1.73
CA TYR A 83 2.02 -8.05 1.97
C TYR A 83 0.89 -7.41 1.17
N ARG A 84 -0.09 -8.25 0.83
CA ARG A 84 -1.34 -7.84 0.19
C ARG A 84 -2.45 -7.99 1.23
N LEU A 85 -3.12 -6.89 1.53
CA LEU A 85 -4.27 -6.84 2.44
C LEU A 85 -5.52 -6.49 1.64
N ASN A 86 -6.60 -7.20 1.88
CA ASN A 86 -7.90 -6.92 1.28
C ASN A 86 -8.74 -6.15 2.30
N HIS A 87 -9.28 -5.01 1.88
CA HIS A 87 -10.08 -4.14 2.73
C HIS A 87 -11.52 -4.06 2.21
N PRO A 88 -12.51 -3.86 3.08
CA PRO A 88 -13.86 -3.54 2.64
C PRO A 88 -13.86 -2.24 1.81
N PRO A 89 -14.61 -2.17 0.69
CA PRO A 89 -14.67 -0.98 -0.15
C PRO A 89 -15.10 0.29 0.59
N GLU A 90 -15.83 0.17 1.70
CA GLU A 90 -16.29 1.28 2.53
C GLU A 90 -15.13 2.08 3.14
N TYR A 91 -14.02 1.42 3.47
CA TYR A 91 -12.82 2.06 4.03
C TYR A 91 -12.18 3.06 3.06
N PHE A 92 -12.42 2.91 1.77
CA PHE A 92 -11.92 3.87 0.77
C PHE A 92 -12.41 5.29 1.04
N ARG A 93 -13.64 5.43 1.56
CA ARG A 93 -14.25 6.74 1.88
C ARG A 93 -13.57 7.45 3.06
N GLU A 94 -12.90 6.70 3.94
CA GLU A 94 -12.12 7.27 5.03
C GLU A 94 -10.78 7.84 4.51
N LEU A 95 -10.20 7.19 3.49
CA LEU A 95 -8.91 7.56 2.91
C LEU A 95 -8.99 8.70 1.91
N ILE A 96 -10.05 8.75 1.12
CA ILE A 96 -10.36 9.85 0.20
C ILE A 96 -11.75 10.36 0.58
N ARG A 97 -11.86 11.65 0.91
CA ARG A 97 -13.15 12.37 1.12
C ARG A 97 -13.93 12.50 -0.20
N ALA A 98 -14.22 11.40 -0.87
CA ALA A 98 -14.83 11.37 -2.19
C ALA A 98 -16.11 10.52 -2.21
N THR A 99 -17.04 10.95 -3.05
CA THR A 99 -18.27 10.25 -3.44
C THR A 99 -18.02 9.14 -4.47
N GLN A 100 -16.75 8.79 -4.72
CA GLN A 100 -16.37 7.81 -5.74
C GLN A 100 -16.87 6.41 -5.34
N GLN A 101 -17.50 5.73 -6.29
CA GLN A 101 -17.90 4.34 -6.14
C GLN A 101 -16.68 3.44 -6.31
N VAL A 102 -16.59 2.40 -5.49
CA VAL A 102 -15.52 1.40 -5.52
C VAL A 102 -16.12 0.02 -5.35
N THR A 103 -15.65 -0.94 -6.14
CA THR A 103 -16.08 -2.35 -6.07
C THR A 103 -15.08 -3.20 -5.31
N TYR A 104 -13.80 -2.84 -5.32
CA TYR A 104 -12.78 -3.48 -4.50
C TYR A 104 -11.77 -2.47 -3.98
N PHE A 105 -11.16 -2.81 -2.85
CA PHE A 105 -10.13 -2.01 -2.21
C PHE A 105 -9.07 -2.90 -1.59
N GLU A 106 -7.81 -2.69 -1.99
CA GLU A 106 -6.69 -3.48 -1.52
C GLU A 106 -5.49 -2.62 -1.19
N GLU A 107 -4.63 -3.13 -0.33
CA GLU A 107 -3.40 -2.48 0.10
C GLU A 107 -2.21 -3.40 -0.13
N ILE A 108 -1.16 -2.86 -0.74
CA ILE A 108 0.15 -3.46 -0.86
C ILE A 108 1.05 -2.73 0.13
N ILE A 109 1.44 -3.42 1.21
CA ILE A 109 2.12 -2.81 2.36
C ILE A 109 3.55 -3.31 2.53
N HIS A 110 4.45 -2.37 2.79
CA HIS A 110 5.77 -2.58 3.36
C HIS A 110 5.72 -2.21 4.86
N PRO A 111 5.80 -3.19 5.77
CA PRO A 111 5.65 -2.94 7.20
C PRO A 111 6.54 -1.80 7.72
N LEU A 112 5.94 -0.86 8.46
CA LEU A 112 6.61 0.34 9.01
C LEU A 112 7.29 1.24 7.97
N ARG A 113 6.94 1.15 6.67
CA ARG A 113 7.55 1.97 5.61
C ARG A 113 6.51 2.69 4.76
N GLU A 114 5.88 2.01 3.84
CA GLU A 114 4.94 2.62 2.91
C GLU A 114 3.82 1.66 2.55
N SER A 115 2.70 2.25 2.15
CA SER A 115 1.53 1.53 1.67
C SER A 115 1.09 2.10 0.33
N LEU A 116 0.79 1.20 -0.61
CA LEU A 116 0.11 1.50 -1.84
C LEU A 116 -1.31 0.94 -1.74
N PHE A 117 -2.30 1.82 -1.75
CA PHE A 117 -3.69 1.41 -1.86
C PHE A 117 -4.13 1.39 -3.32
N VAL A 118 -4.81 0.33 -3.71
CA VAL A 118 -5.34 0.12 -5.04
C VAL A 118 -6.85 -0.08 -4.90
N SER A 119 -7.62 0.89 -5.39
CA SER A 119 -9.07 0.76 -5.52
C SER A 119 -9.45 0.57 -6.97
N GLY A 120 -10.52 -0.17 -7.21
CA GLY A 120 -11.10 -0.28 -8.54
C GLY A 120 -12.61 -0.14 -8.48
N PHE A 121 -13.14 0.51 -9.50
CA PHE A 121 -14.56 0.58 -9.79
C PHE A 121 -14.85 -0.18 -11.08
N GLU A 122 -15.53 -1.31 -10.97
CA GLU A 122 -15.97 -2.13 -12.09
C GLU A 122 -17.46 -1.90 -12.34
N TRP A 123 -17.81 -1.06 -13.32
CA TRP A 123 -19.22 -0.65 -13.52
C TRP A 123 -20.15 -1.84 -13.81
N GLY A 124 -19.65 -2.88 -14.50
CA GLY A 124 -20.42 -4.09 -14.82
C GLY A 124 -20.63 -5.03 -13.62
N ASN A 125 -19.77 -4.93 -12.61
CA ASN A 125 -19.73 -5.81 -11.44
C ASN A 125 -20.01 -5.06 -10.13
N ASP A 126 -20.65 -3.88 -10.21
CA ASP A 126 -20.98 -3.08 -9.05
C ASP A 126 -22.05 -3.76 -8.17
N PRO A 127 -21.73 -4.17 -6.93
CA PRO A 127 -22.70 -4.84 -6.06
C PRO A 127 -23.81 -3.91 -5.56
N PHE A 128 -23.61 -2.59 -5.61
CA PHE A 128 -24.55 -1.61 -5.05
C PHE A 128 -25.64 -1.18 -6.05
N THR A 129 -25.44 -1.44 -7.35
CA THR A 129 -26.38 -1.06 -8.41
C THR A 129 -26.99 -2.31 -9.04
N SER A 130 -28.32 -2.30 -9.24
CA SER A 130 -29.02 -3.41 -9.93
C SER A 130 -28.52 -3.58 -11.37
N PRO A 131 -28.46 -4.82 -11.92
CA PRO A 131 -27.86 -5.07 -13.24
C PRO A 131 -28.40 -4.18 -14.36
N GLU A 132 -29.71 -3.93 -14.38
CA GLU A 132 -30.38 -3.07 -15.36
C GLU A 132 -29.92 -1.61 -15.30
N LYS A 133 -29.59 -1.12 -14.10
CA LYS A 133 -29.19 0.28 -13.87
C LYS A 133 -27.69 0.50 -14.07
N ARG A 134 -26.86 -0.56 -14.01
CA ARG A 134 -25.38 -0.47 -14.17
C ARG A 134 -24.96 0.10 -15.52
N VAL A 135 -25.77 -0.06 -16.57
CA VAL A 135 -25.50 0.47 -17.90
C VAL A 135 -25.29 2.00 -17.88
N LYS A 136 -25.91 2.70 -16.93
CA LYS A 136 -25.72 4.15 -16.74
C LYS A 136 -24.35 4.53 -16.18
N ASN A 137 -23.65 3.58 -15.54
CA ASN A 137 -22.34 3.80 -14.92
C ASN A 137 -21.17 3.42 -15.87
N LYS A 138 -21.46 3.14 -17.14
CA LYS A 138 -20.44 2.83 -18.14
C LYS A 138 -19.39 3.94 -18.22
N LEU A 139 -18.12 3.53 -18.22
CA LEU A 139 -16.99 4.45 -18.29
C LEU A 139 -16.65 4.70 -19.77
N ILE A 140 -17.26 5.72 -20.36
CA ILE A 140 -17.01 6.10 -21.77
C ILE A 140 -16.18 7.38 -21.79
N ILE A 141 -14.88 7.24 -22.10
CA ILE A 141 -13.94 8.37 -22.15
C ILE A 141 -13.39 8.46 -23.57
N ASN A 142 -13.47 9.65 -24.18
CA ASN A 142 -13.04 9.89 -25.57
C ASN A 142 -13.63 8.91 -26.59
N GLY A 143 -14.90 8.52 -26.42
CA GLY A 143 -15.60 7.57 -27.30
C GLY A 143 -15.18 6.11 -27.12
N ARG A 144 -14.31 5.80 -26.16
CA ARG A 144 -13.89 4.43 -25.82
C ARG A 144 -14.50 3.99 -24.49
N GLU A 145 -15.11 2.81 -24.50
CA GLU A 145 -15.64 2.17 -23.28
C GLU A 145 -14.51 1.46 -22.52
N TYR A 146 -14.46 1.68 -21.21
CA TYR A 146 -13.56 1.03 -20.28
C TYR A 146 -14.36 0.21 -19.25
N LYS A 147 -13.84 -0.94 -18.85
CA LYS A 147 -14.48 -1.81 -17.85
C LYS A 147 -14.28 -1.30 -16.43
N THR A 148 -13.10 -0.73 -16.15
CA THR A 148 -12.65 -0.45 -14.80
C THR A 148 -11.98 0.91 -14.71
N LYS A 149 -12.28 1.67 -13.66
CA LYS A 149 -11.48 2.82 -13.22
C LYS A 149 -10.68 2.39 -11.99
N VAL A 150 -9.36 2.45 -12.07
CA VAL A 150 -8.45 2.11 -10.97
C VAL A 150 -7.91 3.39 -10.37
N THR A 151 -7.92 3.52 -9.05
CA THR A 151 -7.31 4.64 -8.33
C THR A 151 -6.22 4.11 -7.41
N LEU A 152 -5.06 4.74 -7.46
CA LEU A 152 -3.89 4.43 -6.66
C LEU A 152 -3.70 5.54 -5.64
N ILE A 153 -3.37 5.14 -4.41
CA ILE A 153 -3.04 6.06 -3.32
C ILE A 153 -1.73 5.62 -2.71
N GLU A 154 -0.71 6.45 -2.85
CA GLU A 154 0.60 6.25 -2.29
C GLU A 154 0.69 6.94 -0.92
N ARG A 155 1.10 6.17 0.10
CA ARG A 155 1.35 6.67 1.46
C ARG A 155 2.77 6.31 1.87
N ASN A 156 3.67 7.25 1.60
CA ASN A 156 5.06 7.16 2.01
C ASN A 156 5.25 7.81 3.38
N SER A 157 5.89 7.10 4.32
CA SER A 157 6.29 7.70 5.59
C SER A 157 7.72 8.28 5.51
N ASN A 158 8.01 9.31 6.32
CA ASN A 158 9.34 9.91 6.40
C ASN A 158 10.34 8.93 7.06
N PRO A 159 11.53 8.66 6.47
CA PRO A 159 12.53 7.75 7.02
C PRO A 159 12.91 8.05 8.48
N ILE A 160 12.98 9.33 8.87
CA ILE A 160 13.29 9.74 10.25
C ILE A 160 12.19 9.26 11.20
N ILE A 161 10.92 9.41 10.82
CA ILE A 161 9.78 8.96 11.64
C ILE A 161 9.82 7.43 11.79
N ARG A 162 10.14 6.69 10.72
CA ARG A 162 10.28 5.22 10.77
C ARG A 162 11.32 4.80 11.81
N LEU A 163 12.46 5.50 11.85
CA LEU A 163 13.53 5.25 12.81
C LEU A 163 13.14 5.61 14.24
N ILE A 164 12.44 6.73 14.45
CA ILE A 164 11.95 7.12 15.78
C ILE A 164 10.96 6.08 16.31
N VAL A 165 9.97 5.69 15.50
CA VAL A 165 8.96 4.70 15.88
C VAL A 165 9.63 3.36 16.21
N THR A 166 10.54 2.91 15.35
CA THR A 166 11.28 1.66 15.57
C THR A 166 12.16 1.72 16.81
N GLY A 167 12.89 2.82 17.02
CA GLY A 167 13.68 3.04 18.22
C GLY A 167 12.82 3.00 19.48
N GLY A 168 11.65 3.65 19.44
CA GLY A 168 10.65 3.60 20.50
C GLY A 168 10.18 2.18 20.80
N ILE A 169 9.82 1.40 19.77
CA ILE A 169 9.41 0.00 19.91
C ILE A 169 10.53 -0.83 20.58
N VAL A 170 11.78 -0.66 20.14
CA VAL A 170 12.93 -1.40 20.70
C VAL A 170 13.19 -1.02 22.15
N CYS A 171 13.20 0.28 22.47
CA CYS A 171 13.40 0.78 23.83
C CYS A 171 12.30 0.31 24.79
N LEU A 172 11.04 0.41 24.39
CA LEU A 172 9.89 -0.05 25.18
C LEU A 172 9.90 -1.55 25.36
N SER A 173 10.19 -2.32 24.30
CA SER A 173 10.30 -3.78 24.39
C SER A 173 11.41 -4.19 25.36
N TRP A 174 12.56 -3.51 25.32
CA TRP A 174 13.66 -3.75 26.25
C TRP A 174 13.27 -3.43 27.70
N TRP A 175 12.59 -2.31 27.92
CA TRP A 175 12.10 -1.93 29.25
C TRP A 175 11.10 -2.96 29.80
N LEU A 176 10.12 -3.38 28.99
CA LEU A 176 9.15 -4.42 29.37
C LEU A 176 9.83 -5.75 29.73
N ILE A 177 10.83 -6.17 28.95
CA ILE A 177 11.60 -7.39 29.24
C ILE A 177 12.36 -7.26 30.57
N LYS A 178 12.87 -6.06 30.90
CA LYS A 178 13.55 -5.81 32.16
C LYS A 178 12.57 -5.93 33.32
N GLU A 179 11.44 -5.23 33.27
CA GLU A 179 10.42 -5.27 34.34
C GLU A 179 9.86 -6.68 34.55
N ALA A 180 9.58 -7.41 33.47
CA ALA A 180 9.11 -8.80 33.56
C ALA A 180 10.10 -9.71 34.29
N LYS A 181 11.41 -9.51 34.11
CA LYS A 181 12.45 -10.27 34.83
C LYS A 181 12.53 -9.88 36.29
N ASP A 182 12.34 -8.61 36.61
CA ASP A 182 12.38 -8.13 37.99
C ASP A 182 11.16 -8.61 38.78
N MET A 183 9.99 -8.74 38.15
CA MET A 183 8.82 -9.39 38.74
C MET A 183 9.02 -10.88 39.00
N LEU A 184 9.60 -11.64 38.05
CA LEU A 184 9.83 -13.08 38.20
C LEU A 184 10.92 -13.45 39.22
N ARG A 185 11.69 -12.47 39.69
CA ARG A 185 12.75 -12.66 40.70
C ARG A 185 12.28 -12.38 42.13
N LYS A 186 11.11 -11.75 42.29
CA LYS A 186 10.43 -11.57 43.57
C LYS A 186 9.55 -12.77 43.86
#